data_AF-A0A2N8LZ60-F1
#
_entry.id   AF-A0A2N8LZ60-F1
#
_cell.length_a   1.000
_cell.length_b   1.000
_cell.length_c   1.000
_cell.angle_alpha   90.00
_cell.angle_beta   90.00
_cell.angle_gamma   90.00
#
_symmetry.space_group_name_H-M   'P 1'
#
loop_
_entity.id
_entity.type
_entity.pdbx_description
1 polymer ?
#
loop_
_entity_poly.entity_id
_entity_poly.type
_entity_poly.pdbx_seq_one_letter_code
_entity_poly.pdbx_strand_id
1 'polypeptide(L)'
;MMAVIIGGLIVIWLGLTMAAAMLRWLGIELHYLARIIAPLLLAAMETAMFLLAIPGTERLPLAWHWPMTGGLIAAAWLVNGAVSGLYWFQQRPPQNEAVSE
;
A
#
# COMPACT_ATOMS: atom_id res chain seq x y z
N MET A 1 -16.75 8.57 16.59
CA MET A 1 -16.28 8.07 15.28
C MET A 1 -15.07 8.84 14.74
N MET A 2 -15.12 10.18 14.65
CA MET A 2 -13.99 10.99 14.11
C MET A 2 -12.63 10.77 14.78
N ALA A 3 -12.58 10.68 16.11
CA ALA A 3 -11.33 10.49 16.84
C ALA A 3 -10.63 9.14 16.52
N VAL A 4 -11.41 8.08 16.28
CA VAL A 4 -10.87 6.75 15.93
C VAL A 4 -10.27 6.77 14.53
N ILE A 5 -10.91 7.48 13.60
CA ILE A 5 -10.43 7.65 12.21
C ILE A 5 -9.12 8.44 12.21
N ILE A 6 -9.06 9.54 12.96
CA ILE A 6 -7.86 10.37 13.11
C ILE A 6 -6.74 9.57 13.78
N GLY A 7 -7.04 8.84 14.84
CA GLY A 7 -6.07 7.97 15.52
C GLY A 7 -5.50 6.90 14.60
N GLY A 8 -6.35 6.25 13.79
CA GLY A 8 -5.92 5.27 12.80
C GLY A 8 -5.01 5.87 11.73
N LEU A 9 -5.37 7.03 11.17
CA LEU A 9 -4.56 7.76 10.19
C LEU A 9 -3.17 8.11 10.74
N ILE A 10 -3.08 8.57 11.99
CA ILE A 10 -1.82 8.93 12.64
C ILE A 10 -0.93 7.70 12.82
N VAL A 11 -1.47 6.58 13.28
CA VAL A 11 -0.69 5.34 13.47
C VAL A 11 -0.17 4.80 12.15
N ILE A 12 -1.00 4.81 11.10
CA ILE A 12 -0.59 4.38 9.74
C ILE A 12 0.51 5.30 9.22
N TRP A 13 0.35 6.62 9.36
CA TRP A 13 1.33 7.60 8.92
C TRP A 13 2.67 7.47 9.66
N LEU A 14 2.64 7.25 10.97
CA LEU A 14 3.83 6.99 11.79
C LEU A 14 4.52 5.68 11.40
N GLY A 15 3.75 4.60 11.19
CA GLY A 15 4.30 3.31 10.75
C GLY A 15 4.99 3.41 9.39
N LEU A 16 4.37 4.10 8.43
CA LEU A 16 4.92 4.29 7.08
C LEU A 16 6.18 5.17 7.09
N THR A 17 6.18 6.27 7.86
CA THR A 17 7.35 7.16 7.96
C THR A 17 8.51 6.50 8.70
N MET A 18 8.24 5.74 9.76
CA MET A 18 9.28 5.02 10.49
C MET A 18 9.87 3.87 9.66
N ALA A 19 9.04 3.12 8.92
CA ALA A 19 9.51 2.09 7.99
C ALA A 19 10.37 2.68 6.87
N ALA A 20 9.95 3.81 6.27
CA ALA A 20 10.73 4.51 5.25
C ALA A 20 12.07 5.04 5.80
N ALA A 21 12.06 5.59 7.02
CA ALA A 21 13.28 6.05 7.69
C ALA A 21 14.22 4.89 8.03
N MET A 22 13.69 3.75 8.47
CA MET A 22 14.47 2.54 8.76
C MET A 22 15.14 1.99 7.49
N LEU A 23 14.41 1.92 6.37
CA LEU A 23 14.97 1.50 5.07
C LEU A 23 16.09 2.43 4.61
N ARG A 24 15.90 3.74 4.79
CA ARG A 24 16.91 4.76 4.45
C ARG A 24 18.12 4.70 5.39
N TRP A 25 17.92 4.43 6.67
CA TRP A 25 18.98 4.24 7.66
C TRP A 25 19.81 2.99 7.36
N LEU A 26 19.18 1.92 6.85
CA LEU A 26 19.86 0.68 6.47
C LEU A 26 20.68 0.79 5.17
N GLY A 27 20.77 1.99 4.57
CA GLY A 27 21.49 2.21 3.31
C GLY A 27 20.86 1.50 2.12
N ILE A 28 19.61 1.03 2.26
CA ILE A 28 18.86 0.41 1.17
C ILE A 28 18.30 1.55 0.33
N GLU A 29 19.06 1.98 -0.67
CA GLU A 29 18.47 2.63 -1.83
C GLU A 29 17.55 1.61 -2.50
N LEU A 30 16.26 1.77 -2.20
CA LEU A 30 15.23 0.93 -2.76
C LEU A 30 15.27 1.09 -4.29
N HIS A 31 15.85 0.10 -4.98
CA HIS A 31 15.95 0.03 -6.43
C HIS A 31 14.60 0.39 -7.05
N TYR A 32 14.61 1.03 -8.22
CA TYR A 32 13.39 1.44 -8.95
C TYR A 32 12.26 0.40 -8.85
N LEU A 33 12.58 -0.87 -9.10
CA LEU A 33 11.65 -1.99 -8.97
C LEU A 33 11.10 -2.18 -7.55
N ALA A 34 11.94 -2.12 -6.53
CA ALA A 34 11.49 -2.29 -5.15
C ALA A 34 10.59 -1.13 -4.69
N ARG A 35 10.73 0.08 -5.24
CA ARG A 35 9.83 1.21 -4.97
C ARG A 35 8.44 1.05 -5.61
N ILE A 36 8.35 0.31 -6.71
CA ILE A 36 7.09 -0.06 -7.39
C ILE A 36 6.46 -1.30 -6.72
N ILE A 37 7.28 -2.29 -6.37
CA ILE A 37 6.82 -3.57 -5.82
C ILE A 37 6.40 -3.43 -4.35
N ALA A 38 7.02 -2.55 -3.56
CA ALA A 38 6.68 -2.35 -2.16
C ALA A 38 5.19 -2.05 -1.91
N PRO A 39 4.54 -1.06 -2.58
CA PRO A 39 3.11 -0.83 -2.41
C PRO A 39 2.27 -2.03 -2.89
N LEU A 40 2.68 -2.74 -3.95
CA LEU A 40 1.96 -3.94 -4.41
C LEU A 40 2.02 -5.09 -3.39
N LEU A 41 3.19 -5.31 -2.77
CA LEU A 41 3.35 -6.29 -1.69
C LEU A 41 2.54 -5.90 -0.46
N LEU A 42 2.48 -4.60 -0.14
CA LEU A 42 1.64 -4.09 0.93
C LEU A 42 0.16 -4.39 0.67
N ALA A 43 -0.33 -4.14 -0.54
CA ALA A 43 -1.72 -4.48 -0.93
C ALA A 43 -2.01 -5.99 -0.79
N ALA A 44 -1.07 -6.85 -1.16
CA ALA A 44 -1.20 -8.29 -1.02
C ALA A 44 -1.23 -8.71 0.46
N MET A 45 -0.39 -8.11 1.30
CA MET A 45 -0.37 -8.36 2.74
C MET A 45 -1.66 -7.87 3.41
N GLU A 46 -2.14 -6.66 3.08
CA GLU A 46 -3.42 -6.13 3.55
C GLU A 46 -4.58 -7.03 3.12
N THR A 47 -4.57 -7.54 1.89
CA THR A 47 -5.55 -8.53 1.40
C THR A 47 -5.57 -9.77 2.29
N ALA A 48 -4.41 -10.34 2.60
CA ALA A 48 -4.32 -11.49 3.50
C ALA A 48 -4.85 -11.17 4.91
N MET A 49 -4.50 -10.00 5.45
CA MET A 49 -5.00 -9.57 6.76
C MET A 49 -6.51 -9.40 6.78
N PHE A 50 -7.11 -8.80 5.75
CA PHE A 50 -8.57 -8.62 5.67
C PHE A 50 -9.31 -9.95 5.53
N LEU A 51 -8.77 -10.87 4.73
CA LEU A 51 -9.33 -12.23 4.58
C LEU A 51 -9.27 -13.03 5.87
N LEU A 52 -8.26 -12.83 6.71
CA LEU A 52 -8.14 -13.52 8.01
C LEU A 52 -8.97 -12.84 9.11
N ALA A 53 -8.99 -11.51 9.15
CA ALA A 53 -9.55 -10.76 10.26
C ALA A 53 -11.07 -10.56 10.18
N ILE A 54 -11.64 -10.39 8.99
CA ILE A 54 -13.04 -9.99 8.83
C ILE A 54 -14.00 -11.18 8.94
N PRO A 55 -13.78 -12.35 8.31
CA PRO A 55 -14.71 -13.47 8.42
C PRO A 55 -14.86 -14.00 9.86
N GLY A 56 -13.84 -13.81 10.72
CA GLY A 56 -13.83 -14.27 12.11
C GLY A 56 -14.24 -13.21 13.14
N THR A 57 -14.70 -12.02 12.72
CA THR A 57 -15.00 -10.93 13.65
C THR A 57 -16.44 -10.98 14.15
N GLU A 58 -16.66 -10.88 15.46
CA GLU A 58 -18.01 -10.72 16.04
C GLU A 58 -18.53 -9.27 15.93
N ARG A 59 -17.68 -8.34 15.47
CA ARG A 59 -17.99 -6.91 15.41
C ARG A 59 -18.85 -6.52 14.21
N LEU A 60 -19.03 -7.40 13.23
CA LEU A 60 -19.84 -7.15 12.04
C LEU A 60 -20.98 -8.17 11.91
N PRO A 61 -22.16 -7.75 11.39
CA PRO A 61 -23.20 -8.70 11.01
C PRO A 61 -22.72 -9.65 9.90
N LEU A 62 -23.17 -10.91 9.93
CA LEU A 62 -22.73 -11.96 9.01
C LEU A 62 -22.85 -11.57 7.53
N ALA A 63 -23.93 -10.88 7.17
CA ALA A 63 -24.21 -10.40 5.82
C ALA A 63 -23.18 -9.37 5.31
N TRP A 64 -22.49 -8.67 6.21
CA TRP A 64 -21.54 -7.61 5.88
C TRP A 64 -20.09 -8.08 5.79
N HIS A 65 -19.75 -9.29 6.25
CA HIS A 65 -18.36 -9.75 6.23
C HIS A 65 -17.75 -9.75 4.83
N TRP A 66 -18.42 -10.35 3.85
CA TRP A 66 -17.91 -10.44 2.48
C TRP A 66 -17.92 -9.10 1.73
N PRO A 67 -19.01 -8.30 1.77
CA PRO A 67 -18.99 -6.95 1.19
C PRO A 67 -17.90 -6.06 1.79
N MET A 68 -17.72 -6.09 3.11
CA MET A 68 -16.70 -5.28 3.80
C MET A 68 -15.29 -5.75 3.44
N THR A 69 -15.05 -7.06 3.44
CA THR A 69 -13.76 -7.66 3.03
C THR A 69 -13.42 -7.29 1.60
N GLY A 70 -14.36 -7.48 0.67
CA GLY A 70 -14.18 -7.11 -0.73
C GLY A 70 -13.92 -5.62 -0.92
N GLY A 71 -14.68 -4.76 -0.23
CA GLY A 71 -14.50 -3.31 -0.29
C GLY A 71 -13.13 -2.86 0.23
N LEU A 72 -12.65 -3.43 1.33
CA LEU A 72 -11.34 -3.11 1.91
C LEU A 72 -10.20 -3.63 1.03
N ILE A 73 -10.32 -4.83 0.46
CA ILE A 73 -9.36 -5.34 -0.53
C ILE A 73 -9.31 -4.41 -1.74
N ALA A 74 -10.46 -4.05 -2.30
CA ALA A 74 -10.52 -3.16 -3.46
C ALA A 74 -9.88 -1.79 -3.15
N ALA A 75 -10.15 -1.22 -1.97
CA ALA A 75 -9.54 0.03 -1.53
C ALA A 75 -8.02 -0.09 -1.38
N ALA A 76 -7.52 -1.17 -0.77
CA ALA A 76 -6.08 -1.41 -0.62
C ALA A 76 -5.40 -1.51 -1.99
N TRP A 77 -5.94 -2.28 -2.91
CA TRP A 77 -5.39 -2.38 -4.27
C TRP A 77 -5.47 -1.05 -5.04
N LEU A 78 -6.56 -0.29 -4.88
CA LEU A 78 -6.70 1.01 -5.53
C LEU A 78 -5.68 2.02 -5.03
N VAL A 79 -5.51 2.16 -3.71
CA VAL A 79 -4.56 3.13 -3.13
C VAL A 79 -3.12 2.73 -3.45
N ASN A 80 -2.74 1.49 -3.14
CA ASN A 80 -1.37 1.03 -3.35
C ASN A 80 -1.03 0.91 -4.85
N GLY A 81 -1.97 0.45 -5.67
CA GLY A 81 -1.82 0.39 -7.13
C GLY A 81 -1.68 1.78 -7.75
N ALA A 82 -2.43 2.78 -7.26
CA ALA A 82 -2.26 4.16 -7.69
C ALA A 82 -0.89 4.72 -7.32
N VAL A 83 -0.39 4.47 -6.10
CA VAL A 83 0.96 4.88 -5.67
C VAL A 83 2.03 4.21 -6.54
N SER A 84 1.91 2.90 -6.76
CA SER A 84 2.80 2.13 -7.64
C SER A 84 2.79 2.67 -9.08
N GLY A 85 1.61 2.93 -9.63
CA GLY A 85 1.43 3.47 -10.98
C GLY A 85 2.00 4.88 -11.10
N LEU A 86 1.78 5.74 -10.11
CA LEU A 86 2.33 7.09 -10.08
C LEU A 86 3.87 7.06 -10.08
N TYR A 87 4.48 6.17 -9.28
CA TYR A 87 5.93 5.97 -9.30
C TYR A 87 6.42 5.51 -10.68
N TRP A 88 5.72 4.57 -11.31
CA TRP A 88 6.04 4.11 -12.67
C TRP A 88 5.95 5.24 -13.70
N PHE A 89 4.91 6.09 -13.62
CA PHE A 89 4.74 7.22 -14.55
C PHE A 89 5.80 8.31 -14.35
N GLN A 90 6.14 8.63 -13.10
CA GLN A 90 7.09 9.71 -12.77
C GLN A 90 8.54 9.35 -13.09
N GLN A 91 8.89 8.06 -13.08
CA GLN A 91 10.26 7.58 -13.27
C GLN A 91 10.40 6.76 -14.56
N ARG A 92 9.58 7.01 -15.60
CA ARG A 92 9.91 6.52 -16.94
C ARG A 92 11.34 6.97 -17.26
N PRO A 93 12.29 6.05 -17.52
CA PRO A 93 13.61 6.48 -17.94
C PRO A 93 13.41 7.38 -19.16
N PRO A 94 14.08 8.55 -19.26
CA PRO A 94 14.19 9.20 -20.55
C PRO A 94 14.68 8.12 -21.51
N GLN A 95 13.91 7.89 -22.56
CA GLN A 95 14.32 7.01 -23.64
C GLN A 95 15.70 7.53 -24.04
N ASN A 96 16.74 6.74 -23.73
CA ASN A 96 18.12 7.12 -24.04
C ASN A 96 18.12 7.69 -25.45
N GLU A 97 18.59 8.93 -25.57
CA GLU A 97 18.93 9.60 -26.80
C GLU A 97 19.98 8.77 -27.54
N ALA A 98 19.53 7.73 -28.23
CA ALA A 98 20.28 6.94 -29.18
C ALA A 98 19.26 6.63 -30.28
N VAL A 99 19.30 7.28 -31.44
CA VAL A 99 20.46 7.36 -32.32
C VAL A 99 20.55 8.75 -32.95
N SER A 100 21.57 9.52 -32.57
CA SER A 100 22.19 10.50 -33.46
C SER A 100 23.52 9.90 -33.88
N GLU A 101 23.57 9.31 -35.07
CA GLU A 101 24.73 9.19 -35.96
C GLU A 101 24.26 8.67 -37.32
#